data_AF-A0A7S4MJX4-F1
#
_entry.id   AF-A0A7S4MJX4-F1
#
_cell.length_a   1.000
_cell.length_b   1.000
_cell.length_c   1.000
_cell.angle_alpha   90.00
_cell.angle_beta   90.00
_cell.angle_gamma   90.00
#
_symmetry.space_group_name_H-M   'P 1'
#
loop_
_entity.id
_entity.type
_entity.pdbx_description
1 polymer ?
#
loop_
_entity_poly.entity_id
_entity_poly.type
_entity_poly.pdbx_seq_one_letter_code
_entity_poly.pdbx_strand_id
1 'polypeptide(L)'
;AEMSFYQGNNLLQTVFTCLYLHDLTRLQNPYLIVYCYLTLKLCSFIRSMVQSTDIVDEEDFNGIIYSFRLPDGIKEDDVIRMSILAENELTQKISKAKGKQLDDVTPLQDDPEKEIEYCEALLARLQLKRGLLNAQVQFEKNTKKSLATAKKATMFAKLQCKRILETHESFAAAGVATPDGIFDPTVTRRILFHAPPNTISLPDFAEAMQQVDSILKDMLSFVVWPEYETIPALLENLVKFSDTEPSIVSRSRLYRMLLSNNKIW
;
A
#
# COMPACT_ATOMS: atom_id res chain seq x y z
N ALA A 1 4.46 6.13 7.67
CA ALA A 1 3.42 7.01 7.07
C ALA A 1 2.17 6.21 6.66
N GLU A 2 2.20 5.41 5.59
CA GLU A 2 0.98 4.70 5.14
C GLU A 2 0.41 3.73 6.17
N MET A 3 1.25 3.00 6.91
CA MET A 3 0.74 2.09 7.92
C MET A 3 0.05 2.83 9.08
N SER A 4 0.56 4.00 9.49
CA SER A 4 -0.14 4.86 10.45
C SER A 4 -1.53 5.24 9.93
N PHE A 5 -1.66 5.57 8.64
CA PHE A 5 -2.97 5.84 8.04
C PHE A 5 -3.87 4.60 8.06
N TYR A 6 -3.33 3.41 7.77
CA TYR A 6 -4.08 2.15 7.84
C TYR A 6 -4.49 1.76 9.26
N GLN A 7 -3.96 2.43 10.29
CA GLN A 7 -4.37 2.29 11.68
C GLN A 7 -5.45 3.29 12.11
N GLY A 8 -5.89 4.21 11.25
CA GLY A 8 -6.93 5.20 11.58
C GLY A 8 -6.48 6.66 11.54
N ASN A 9 -5.18 6.91 11.52
CA ASN A 9 -4.63 8.27 11.56
C ASN A 9 -4.93 9.06 10.28
N ASN A 10 -5.09 10.38 10.38
CA ASN A 10 -5.40 11.24 9.23
C ASN A 10 -4.28 11.21 8.16
N LEU A 11 -4.66 11.18 6.87
CA LEU A 11 -3.76 11.29 5.72
C LEU A 11 -2.84 12.52 5.77
N LEU A 12 -3.33 13.67 6.22
CA LEU A 12 -2.58 14.92 6.38
C LEU A 12 -1.36 14.79 7.28
N GLN A 13 -1.50 14.03 8.38
CA GLN A 13 -0.47 13.89 9.40
C GLN A 13 0.42 12.67 9.15
N THR A 14 0.12 11.90 8.10
CA THR A 14 0.80 10.65 7.80
C THR A 14 1.34 10.66 6.37
N VAL A 15 0.52 10.32 5.38
CA VAL A 15 0.93 10.15 3.98
C VAL A 15 1.27 11.48 3.33
N PHE A 16 0.47 12.52 3.53
CA PHE A 16 0.71 13.86 2.98
C PHE A 16 1.79 14.66 3.72
N THR A 17 2.51 14.05 4.68
CA THR A 17 3.81 14.60 5.10
C THR A 17 4.85 14.47 3.98
N CYS A 18 4.70 13.49 3.07
CA CYS A 18 5.55 13.34 1.89
C CYS A 18 5.22 14.39 0.82
N LEU A 19 6.18 15.28 0.54
CA LEU A 19 6.01 16.37 -0.41
C LEU A 19 5.81 15.88 -1.86
N TYR A 20 6.34 14.71 -2.22
CA TYR A 20 6.16 14.14 -3.56
C TYR A 20 4.72 13.76 -3.86
N LEU A 21 3.88 13.55 -2.84
CA LEU A 21 2.49 13.14 -3.02
C LEU A 21 1.53 14.32 -3.25
N HIS A 22 2.04 15.55 -3.21
CA HIS A 22 1.21 16.77 -3.31
C HIS A 22 0.90 17.14 -4.76
N ASP A 23 1.90 17.00 -5.63
CA ASP A 23 1.79 17.33 -7.05
C ASP A 23 2.69 16.43 -7.91
N LEU A 24 2.09 15.39 -8.49
CA LEU A 24 2.81 14.41 -9.29
C LEU A 24 3.32 14.99 -10.62
N THR A 25 2.77 16.12 -11.08
CA THR A 25 3.18 16.75 -12.35
C THR A 25 4.57 17.38 -12.27
N ARG A 26 5.06 17.63 -11.05
CA ARG A 26 6.39 18.20 -10.80
C ARG A 26 7.49 17.15 -10.71
N LEU A 27 7.13 15.87 -10.70
CA LEU A 27 8.08 14.76 -10.61
C LEU A 27 8.62 14.43 -12.01
N GLN A 28 9.91 14.16 -12.10
CA GLN A 28 10.58 13.81 -13.35
C GLN A 28 10.83 12.30 -13.48
N ASN A 29 11.07 11.61 -12.36
CA ASN A 29 11.37 10.18 -12.37
C ASN A 29 10.07 9.37 -12.59
N PRO A 30 9.96 8.59 -13.68
CA PRO A 30 8.73 7.87 -14.01
C PRO A 30 8.38 6.79 -12.99
N TYR A 31 9.37 6.12 -12.40
CA TYR A 31 9.12 5.10 -11.38
C TYR A 31 8.61 5.71 -10.07
N LEU A 32 9.13 6.88 -9.69
CA LEU A 32 8.63 7.62 -8.54
C LEU A 32 7.19 8.05 -8.76
N ILE A 33 6.85 8.57 -9.95
CA ILE A 33 5.48 8.93 -10.33
C ILE A 33 4.55 7.72 -10.19
N VAL A 34 4.93 6.56 -10.72
CA VAL A 34 4.13 5.33 -10.62
C VAL A 34 3.99 4.87 -9.15
N TYR A 35 5.06 4.92 -8.37
CA TYR A 35 5.01 4.59 -6.94
C TYR A 35 4.08 5.53 -6.16
N CYS A 36 4.12 6.83 -6.45
CA CYS A 36 3.22 7.82 -5.86
C CYS A 36 1.76 7.58 -6.28
N TYR A 37 1.49 7.26 -7.56
CA TYR A 37 0.15 6.88 -8.01
C TYR A 37 -0.38 5.65 -7.29
N LEU A 38 0.43 4.59 -7.16
CA LEU A 38 0.05 3.39 -6.42
C LEU A 38 -0.28 3.71 -4.95
N THR A 39 0.55 4.53 -4.31
CA THR A 39 0.39 4.96 -2.92
C THR A 39 -0.91 5.74 -2.73
N LEU A 40 -1.13 6.80 -3.53
CA LEU A 40 -2.34 7.61 -3.44
C LEU A 40 -3.60 6.82 -3.81
N LYS A 41 -3.50 5.93 -4.80
CA LYS A 41 -4.63 5.08 -5.23
C LYS A 41 -5.00 4.06 -4.16
N LEU A 42 -4.03 3.44 -3.50
CA LEU A 42 -4.27 2.59 -2.32
C LEU A 42 -4.92 3.37 -1.18
N CYS A 43 -4.44 4.59 -0.90
CA CYS A 43 -5.03 5.45 0.12
C CYS A 43 -6.48 5.80 -0.20
N SER A 44 -6.77 6.17 -1.45
CA SER A 44 -8.14 6.44 -1.92
C SER A 44 -9.04 5.21 -1.79
N PHE A 45 -8.55 4.06 -2.24
CA PHE A 45 -9.28 2.80 -2.15
C PHE A 45 -9.61 2.47 -0.69
N ILE A 46 -8.62 2.48 0.21
CA ILE A 46 -8.78 2.13 1.62
C ILE A 46 -9.70 3.12 2.33
N ARG A 47 -9.52 4.42 2.06
CA ARG A 47 -10.41 5.47 2.59
C ARG A 47 -11.86 5.21 2.18
N SER A 48 -12.12 5.00 0.90
CA SER A 48 -13.46 4.70 0.39
C SER A 48 -14.03 3.43 1.02
N MET A 49 -13.20 2.38 1.11
CA MET A 49 -13.57 1.11 1.73
C MET A 49 -14.00 1.31 3.18
N VAL A 50 -13.17 1.93 4.02
CA VAL A 50 -13.43 2.14 5.45
C VAL A 50 -14.64 3.05 5.66
N GLN A 51 -14.74 4.16 4.92
CA GLN A 51 -15.87 5.09 5.04
C GLN A 51 -17.21 4.51 4.56
N SER A 52 -17.18 3.48 3.71
CA SER A 52 -18.38 2.77 3.28
C SER A 52 -18.87 1.72 4.28
N THR A 53 -18.15 1.51 5.39
CA THR A 53 -18.54 0.56 6.44
C THR A 53 -19.10 1.29 7.65
N ASP A 54 -20.26 0.88 8.14
CA ASP A 54 -20.90 1.44 9.35
C ASP A 54 -20.29 0.89 10.66
N ILE A 55 -19.05 0.40 10.62
CA ILE A 55 -18.36 -0.21 11.78
C ILE A 55 -17.27 0.68 12.38
N VAL A 56 -17.13 1.89 11.83
CA VAL A 56 -16.06 2.83 12.14
C VAL A 56 -16.66 4.20 12.39
N ASP A 57 -16.47 4.73 13.59
CA ASP A 57 -16.84 6.12 13.89
C ASP A 57 -15.77 7.10 13.37
N GLU A 58 -16.12 8.38 13.21
CA GLU A 58 -15.16 9.40 12.75
C GLU A 58 -13.95 9.57 13.69
N GLU A 59 -14.08 9.15 14.96
CA GLU A 59 -12.99 9.11 15.94
C GLU A 59 -11.97 7.99 15.63
N ASP A 60 -12.40 6.89 15.03
CA ASP A 60 -11.58 5.72 14.71
C ASP A 60 -10.85 5.86 13.36
N PHE A 61 -11.40 6.64 12.43
CA PHE A 61 -10.80 6.87 11.13
C PHE A 61 -11.08 8.28 10.58
N ASN A 62 -10.03 9.09 10.49
CA ASN A 62 -10.15 10.41 9.90
C ASN A 62 -9.80 10.41 8.40
N GLY A 63 -10.83 10.32 7.56
CA GLY A 63 -10.72 10.38 6.10
C GLY A 63 -10.68 11.81 5.51
N ILE A 64 -10.52 12.88 6.29
CA ILE A 64 -10.57 14.24 5.75
C ILE A 64 -9.24 14.59 5.06
N ILE A 65 -9.30 14.96 3.77
CA ILE A 65 -8.12 15.27 2.94
C ILE A 65 -7.95 16.76 2.62
N TYR A 66 -8.87 17.63 3.05
CA TYR A 66 -8.84 19.08 2.84
C TYR A 66 -8.57 19.45 1.37
N SER A 67 -7.50 20.22 1.09
CA SER A 67 -7.13 20.66 -0.26
C SER A 67 -6.28 19.64 -1.03
N PHE A 68 -5.91 18.51 -0.42
CA PHE A 68 -5.17 17.47 -1.12
C PHE A 68 -6.07 16.68 -2.05
N ARG A 69 -5.48 16.20 -3.14
CA ARG A 69 -6.17 15.43 -4.16
C ARG A 69 -5.72 13.99 -4.14
N LEU A 70 -6.70 13.10 -4.10
CA LEU A 70 -6.53 11.71 -4.47
C LEU A 70 -6.80 11.55 -5.98
N PRO A 71 -6.20 10.55 -6.64
CA PRO A 71 -6.36 10.33 -8.08
C PRO A 71 -7.71 9.66 -8.39
N ASP A 72 -8.83 10.23 -7.95
CA ASP A 72 -10.16 9.63 -8.05
C ASP A 72 -10.66 9.53 -9.51
N GLY A 73 -10.15 10.39 -10.40
CA GLY A 73 -10.42 10.34 -11.84
C GLY A 73 -9.64 9.26 -12.61
N ILE A 74 -8.69 8.58 -11.97
CA ILE A 74 -7.87 7.52 -12.61
C ILE A 74 -8.34 6.17 -12.06
N LYS A 75 -8.64 5.21 -12.94
CA LYS A 75 -9.10 3.89 -12.49
C LYS A 75 -7.96 3.07 -11.92
N GLU A 76 -8.29 2.16 -10.99
CA GLU A 76 -7.33 1.26 -10.36
C GLU A 76 -6.60 0.41 -11.42
N ASP A 77 -7.33 -0.07 -12.43
CA ASP A 77 -6.77 -0.87 -13.53
C ASP A 77 -5.72 -0.10 -14.35
N ASP A 78 -5.88 1.22 -14.50
CA ASP A 78 -4.92 2.05 -15.21
C ASP A 78 -3.63 2.22 -14.40
N VAL A 79 -3.75 2.43 -13.09
CA VAL A 79 -2.59 2.47 -12.17
C VAL A 79 -1.86 1.13 -12.13
N ILE A 80 -2.60 0.01 -12.09
CA ILE A 80 -2.03 -1.34 -12.17
C ILE A 80 -1.26 -1.54 -13.48
N ARG A 81 -1.81 -1.07 -14.60
CA ARG A 81 -1.17 -1.15 -15.93
C ARG A 81 0.12 -0.33 -15.98
N MET A 82 0.10 0.90 -15.46
CA MET A 82 1.29 1.75 -15.35
C MET A 82 2.39 1.06 -14.52
N SER A 83 2.02 0.43 -13.40
CA SER A 83 2.96 -0.37 -12.60
C SER A 83 3.57 -1.52 -13.37
N ILE A 84 2.77 -2.29 -14.10
CA ILE A 84 3.27 -3.42 -14.91
C ILE A 84 4.31 -2.96 -15.93
N LEU A 85 4.08 -1.82 -16.59
CA LEU A 85 5.03 -1.27 -17.56
C LEU A 85 6.36 -0.89 -16.88
N ALA A 86 6.30 -0.16 -15.76
CA ALA A 86 7.47 0.21 -14.97
C ALA A 86 8.25 -1.02 -14.46
N GLU A 87 7.55 -2.04 -13.98
CA GLU A 87 8.17 -3.29 -13.52
C GLU A 87 8.86 -4.07 -14.64
N ASN A 88 8.24 -4.13 -15.83
CA ASN A 88 8.83 -4.78 -17.00
C ASN A 88 10.10 -4.06 -17.43
N GLU A 89 10.08 -2.72 -17.43
CA GLU A 89 11.26 -1.91 -17.72
C GLU A 89 12.40 -2.19 -16.73
N LEU A 90 12.13 -2.16 -15.42
CA LEU A 90 13.12 -2.49 -14.38
C LEU A 90 13.65 -3.93 -14.53
N THR A 91 12.78 -4.89 -14.86
CA THR A 91 13.19 -6.29 -15.10
C THR A 91 14.12 -6.39 -16.31
N GLN A 92 13.85 -5.66 -17.39
CA GLN A 92 14.73 -5.57 -18.54
C GLN A 92 16.06 -4.91 -18.20
N LYS A 93 16.06 -3.84 -17.40
CA LYS A 93 17.29 -3.18 -16.92
C LYS A 93 18.17 -4.15 -16.13
N ILE A 94 17.58 -4.89 -15.19
CA ILE A 94 18.29 -5.92 -14.41
C ILE A 94 18.92 -6.98 -15.32
N SER A 95 18.17 -7.46 -16.31
CA SER A 95 18.66 -8.45 -17.28
C SER A 95 19.83 -7.92 -18.11
N LYS A 96 19.70 -6.70 -18.66
CA LYS A 96 20.75 -6.03 -19.45
C LYS A 96 22.01 -5.74 -18.64
N ALA A 97 21.86 -5.28 -17.39
CA ALA A 97 22.98 -5.05 -16.48
C ALA A 97 23.72 -6.35 -16.16
N LYS A 98 23.00 -7.46 -15.91
CA LYS A 98 23.59 -8.80 -15.74
C LYS A 98 24.32 -9.28 -17.01
N GLY A 99 23.80 -8.95 -18.19
CA GLY A 99 24.39 -9.25 -19.49
C GLY A 99 25.47 -8.27 -19.98
N LYS A 100 25.83 -7.24 -19.20
CA LYS A 100 26.77 -6.16 -19.56
C LYS A 100 26.41 -5.38 -20.85
N GLN A 101 25.13 -5.25 -21.18
CA GLN A 101 24.64 -4.43 -22.29
C GLN A 101 23.98 -3.14 -21.76
N LEU A 102 24.80 -2.22 -21.26
CA LEU A 102 24.35 -1.00 -20.58
C LEU A 102 24.26 0.25 -21.49
N ASP A 103 24.69 0.17 -22.75
CA ASP A 103 24.93 1.34 -23.60
C ASP A 103 23.70 2.19 -23.96
N ASP A 104 22.48 1.71 -23.66
CA ASP A 104 21.22 2.39 -24.02
C ASP A 104 20.21 2.45 -22.85
N VAL A 105 20.72 2.41 -21.62
CA VAL A 105 19.88 2.42 -20.41
C VAL A 105 20.29 3.58 -19.51
N THR A 106 19.38 4.54 -19.31
CA THR A 106 19.58 5.58 -18.29
C THR A 106 19.63 4.93 -16.90
N PRO A 107 20.75 5.07 -16.17
CA PRO A 107 20.92 4.44 -14.88
C PRO A 107 20.03 5.10 -13.82
N LEU A 108 19.66 4.34 -12.79
CA LEU A 108 18.88 4.86 -11.65
C LEU A 108 19.73 5.70 -10.69
N GLN A 109 21.05 5.51 -10.72
CA GLN A 109 22.01 6.10 -9.80
C GLN A 109 23.41 6.10 -10.43
N ASP A 110 24.36 6.81 -9.81
CA ASP A 110 25.66 7.13 -10.43
C ASP A 110 26.69 5.99 -10.38
N ASP A 111 26.58 5.07 -9.42
CA ASP A 111 27.51 3.97 -9.14
C ASP A 111 27.08 2.67 -9.85
N PRO A 112 27.69 2.29 -11.00
CA PRO A 112 27.21 1.16 -11.81
C PRO A 112 27.19 -0.18 -11.09
N GLU A 113 27.99 -0.37 -10.04
CA GLU A 113 28.04 -1.61 -9.26
C GLU A 113 26.75 -1.83 -8.46
N LYS A 114 26.05 -0.74 -8.10
CA LYS A 114 24.81 -0.77 -7.33
C LYS A 114 23.55 -0.79 -8.19
N GLU A 115 23.66 -0.66 -9.51
CA GLU A 115 22.49 -0.46 -10.40
C GLU A 115 21.47 -1.59 -10.30
N ILE A 116 21.96 -2.84 -10.25
CA ILE A 116 21.11 -4.03 -10.13
C ILE A 116 20.34 -3.99 -8.80
N GLU A 117 21.01 -3.66 -7.70
CA GLU A 117 20.41 -3.64 -6.37
C GLU A 117 19.34 -2.56 -6.24
N TYR A 118 19.60 -1.35 -6.76
CA TYR A 118 18.60 -0.27 -6.82
C TYR A 118 17.39 -0.66 -7.67
N CYS A 119 17.61 -1.29 -8.83
CA CYS A 119 16.52 -1.79 -9.67
C CYS A 119 15.70 -2.86 -8.95
N GLU A 120 16.34 -3.84 -8.31
CA GLU A 120 15.67 -4.93 -7.58
C GLU A 120 14.86 -4.41 -6.39
N ALA A 121 15.41 -3.43 -5.65
CA ALA A 121 14.76 -2.79 -4.52
C ALA A 121 13.53 -1.97 -4.90
N LEU A 122 13.62 -1.20 -6.00
CA LEU A 122 12.50 -0.43 -6.53
C LEU A 122 11.42 -1.35 -7.12
N LEU A 123 11.84 -2.39 -7.85
CA LEU A 123 10.95 -3.40 -8.42
C LEU A 123 10.13 -4.08 -7.32
N ALA A 124 10.77 -4.53 -6.23
CA ALA A 124 10.07 -5.18 -5.12
C ALA A 124 9.03 -4.25 -4.47
N ARG A 125 9.35 -2.97 -4.30
CA ARG A 125 8.46 -1.94 -3.73
C ARG A 125 7.25 -1.66 -4.63
N LEU A 126 7.45 -1.51 -5.94
CA LEU A 126 6.36 -1.37 -6.91
C LEU A 126 5.47 -2.61 -6.92
N GLN A 127 6.07 -3.80 -6.93
CA GLN A 127 5.37 -5.08 -6.95
C GLN A 127 4.53 -5.32 -5.69
N LEU A 128 5.04 -4.95 -4.51
CA LEU A 128 4.27 -4.98 -3.26
C LEU A 128 3.01 -4.12 -3.38
N LYS A 129 3.17 -2.85 -3.77
CA LYS A 129 2.05 -1.89 -3.88
C LYS A 129 1.03 -2.32 -4.93
N ARG A 130 1.47 -2.74 -6.11
CA ARG A 130 0.58 -3.26 -7.15
C ARG A 130 -0.16 -4.52 -6.67
N GLY A 131 0.55 -5.45 -6.03
CA GLY A 131 -0.03 -6.67 -5.48
C GLY A 131 -1.14 -6.37 -4.47
N LEU A 132 -0.90 -5.43 -3.55
CA LEU A 132 -1.90 -4.93 -2.61
C LEU A 132 -3.10 -4.31 -3.32
N LEU A 133 -2.88 -3.37 -4.25
CA LEU A 133 -3.97 -2.69 -4.95
C LEU A 133 -4.83 -3.68 -5.74
N ASN A 134 -4.20 -4.55 -6.52
CA ASN A 134 -4.91 -5.57 -7.28
C ASN A 134 -5.67 -6.51 -6.35
N ALA A 135 -5.09 -6.96 -5.25
CA ALA A 135 -5.80 -7.81 -4.29
C ALA A 135 -7.07 -7.13 -3.75
N GLN A 136 -6.99 -5.86 -3.34
CA GLN A 136 -8.14 -5.08 -2.88
C GLN A 136 -9.24 -4.97 -3.95
N VAL A 137 -8.86 -4.68 -5.21
CA VAL A 137 -9.79 -4.63 -6.36
C VAL A 137 -10.46 -5.98 -6.62
N GLN A 138 -9.74 -7.10 -6.45
CA GLN A 138 -10.33 -8.43 -6.66
C GLN A 138 -11.22 -8.87 -5.50
N PHE A 139 -10.91 -8.49 -4.26
CA PHE A 139 -11.81 -8.70 -3.12
C PHE A 139 -13.14 -7.97 -3.30
N GLU A 140 -13.10 -6.77 -3.86
CA GLU A 140 -14.29 -5.98 -4.14
C GLU A 140 -15.32 -6.70 -5.03
N LYS A 141 -14.84 -7.49 -5.98
CA LYS A 141 -15.70 -8.26 -6.90
C LYS A 141 -16.37 -9.45 -6.21
N ASN A 142 -15.79 -9.96 -5.11
CA ASN A 142 -16.30 -11.05 -4.28
C ASN A 142 -16.88 -12.27 -5.02
N THR A 143 -16.28 -12.66 -6.15
CA THR A 143 -16.63 -13.89 -6.89
C THR A 143 -15.58 -14.96 -6.64
N LYS A 144 -15.92 -16.25 -6.79
CA LYS A 144 -14.96 -17.35 -6.66
C LYS A 144 -13.69 -17.15 -7.51
N LYS A 145 -13.84 -16.66 -8.75
CA LYS A 145 -12.72 -16.36 -9.64
C LYS A 145 -11.90 -15.16 -9.16
N SER A 146 -12.54 -14.10 -8.69
CA SER A 146 -11.84 -12.91 -8.21
C SER A 146 -11.12 -13.19 -6.89
N LEU A 147 -11.70 -13.96 -5.97
CA LEU A 147 -11.06 -14.37 -4.71
C LEU A 147 -9.82 -15.22 -4.94
N ALA A 148 -9.85 -16.16 -5.90
CA ALA A 148 -8.65 -16.90 -6.30
C ALA A 148 -7.56 -15.97 -6.88
N THR A 149 -7.96 -14.91 -7.59
CA THR A 149 -7.03 -13.90 -8.13
C THR A 149 -6.49 -13.01 -7.01
N ALA A 150 -7.33 -12.61 -6.05
CA ALA A 150 -6.95 -11.87 -4.86
C ALA A 150 -5.91 -12.64 -4.06
N LYS A 151 -6.15 -13.94 -3.80
CA LYS A 151 -5.19 -14.83 -3.14
C LYS A 151 -3.82 -14.83 -3.82
N LYS A 152 -3.78 -14.97 -5.15
CA LYS A 152 -2.53 -14.92 -5.92
C LYS A 152 -1.82 -13.58 -5.79
N ALA A 153 -2.56 -12.47 -5.88
CA ALA A 153 -2.01 -11.13 -5.72
C ALA A 153 -1.47 -10.87 -4.31
N THR A 154 -2.17 -11.33 -3.27
CA THR A 154 -1.73 -11.23 -1.87
C THR A 154 -0.48 -12.07 -1.60
N MET A 155 -0.43 -13.32 -2.09
CA MET A 155 0.77 -14.16 -1.98
C MET A 155 1.97 -13.54 -2.70
N PHE A 156 1.74 -12.98 -3.89
CA PHE A 156 2.76 -12.26 -4.63
C PHE A 156 3.28 -11.04 -3.87
N ALA A 157 2.40 -10.22 -3.29
CA ALA A 157 2.76 -9.09 -2.43
C ALA A 157 3.57 -9.52 -1.20
N LYS A 158 3.17 -10.62 -0.55
CA LYS A 158 3.88 -11.20 0.61
C LYS A 158 5.29 -11.64 0.26
N LEU A 159 5.51 -12.22 -0.92
CA LEU A 159 6.85 -12.57 -1.40
C LEU A 159 7.76 -11.34 -1.52
N GLN A 160 7.22 -10.20 -1.94
CA GLN A 160 8.00 -8.96 -2.07
C GLN A 160 8.42 -8.38 -0.73
N CYS A 161 7.68 -8.64 0.36
CA CYS A 161 8.08 -8.18 1.69
C CYS A 161 9.47 -8.70 2.08
N LYS A 162 9.77 -9.97 1.76
CA LYS A 162 11.10 -10.56 2.01
C LYS A 162 12.21 -9.80 1.26
N ARG A 163 11.99 -9.53 -0.04
CA ARG A 163 12.95 -8.79 -0.88
C ARG A 163 13.14 -7.34 -0.41
N ILE A 164 12.07 -6.71 0.09
CA ILE A 164 12.14 -5.36 0.63
C ILE A 164 12.97 -5.31 1.91
N LEU A 165 12.83 -6.31 2.80
CA LEU A 165 13.68 -6.44 3.99
C LEU A 165 15.15 -6.62 3.60
N GLU A 166 15.45 -7.58 2.72
CA GLU A 166 16.81 -7.87 2.25
C GLU A 166 17.48 -6.63 1.64
N THR A 167 16.79 -5.93 0.73
CA THR A 167 17.33 -4.72 0.10
C THR A 167 17.45 -3.55 1.08
N HIS A 168 16.54 -3.43 2.05
CA HIS A 168 16.63 -2.37 3.07
C HIS A 168 17.83 -2.57 3.99
N GLU A 169 18.06 -3.79 4.47
CA GLU A 169 19.23 -4.13 5.30
C GLU A 169 20.55 -3.86 4.57
N SER A 170 20.62 -4.26 3.29
CA SER A 170 21.81 -4.02 2.47
C SER A 170 22.09 -2.52 2.28
N PHE A 171 21.08 -1.71 1.97
CA PHE A 171 21.25 -0.25 1.85
C PHE A 171 21.61 0.43 3.18
N ALA A 172 21.05 -0.04 4.30
CA ALA A 172 21.40 0.45 5.62
C ALA A 172 22.87 0.14 5.95
N ALA A 173 23.34 -1.07 5.64
CA ALA A 173 24.75 -1.47 5.81
C ALA A 173 25.70 -0.66 4.90
N ALA A 174 25.25 -0.31 3.69
CA ALA A 174 25.98 0.54 2.75
C ALA A 174 25.94 2.04 3.11
N GLY A 175 25.22 2.44 4.17
CA GLY A 175 25.12 3.84 4.59
C GLY A 175 24.37 4.73 3.61
N VAL A 176 23.48 4.17 2.78
CA VAL A 176 22.65 4.97 1.86
C VAL A 176 21.67 5.81 2.68
N ALA A 177 21.93 7.11 2.75
CA ALA A 177 21.09 8.04 3.49
C ALA A 177 19.73 8.22 2.82
N THR A 178 18.67 8.22 3.63
CA THR A 178 17.37 8.74 3.20
C THR A 178 17.50 10.24 2.95
N PRO A 179 17.04 10.76 1.79
CA PRO A 179 17.18 12.19 1.54
C PRO A 179 16.36 13.01 2.54
N ASP A 180 17.00 14.01 3.14
CA ASP A 180 16.38 14.90 4.12
C ASP A 180 15.31 15.80 3.49
N GLY A 181 14.31 16.18 4.28
CA GLY A 181 13.30 17.16 3.87
C GLY A 181 12.23 16.65 2.90
N ILE A 182 12.20 15.35 2.56
CA ILE A 182 11.10 14.76 1.77
C ILE A 182 9.80 14.71 2.58
N PHE A 183 9.91 14.43 3.88
CA PHE A 183 8.79 14.33 4.80
C PHE A 183 8.76 15.56 5.72
N ASP A 184 7.71 16.37 5.62
CA ASP A 184 7.49 17.55 6.46
C ASP A 184 6.24 17.34 7.34
N PRO A 185 6.41 17.03 8.63
CA PRO A 185 5.27 16.86 9.56
C PRO A 185 4.55 18.17 9.86
N THR A 186 5.12 19.32 9.49
CA THR A 186 4.51 20.65 9.68
C THR A 186 3.52 21.03 8.59
N VAL A 187 3.41 20.23 7.52
CA VAL A 187 2.42 20.44 6.44
C VAL A 187 1.01 20.63 7.02
N THR A 188 0.63 19.81 8.00
CA THR A 188 -0.67 19.93 8.66
C THR A 188 -0.87 21.28 9.35
N ARG A 189 0.17 21.87 9.97
CA ARG A 189 0.06 23.18 10.65
C ARG A 189 -0.23 24.33 9.69
N ARG A 190 0.28 24.24 8.46
CA ARG A 190 0.03 25.26 7.43
C ARG A 190 -1.40 25.21 6.90
N ILE A 191 -2.07 24.07 7.06
CA ILE A 191 -3.42 23.81 6.54
C ILE A 191 -4.47 23.93 7.65
N LEU A 192 -4.16 23.44 8.84
CA LEU A 192 -5.03 23.45 10.03
C LEU A 192 -4.56 24.50 11.03
N PHE A 193 -4.57 25.77 10.62
CA PHE A 193 -4.09 26.89 11.44
C PHE A 193 -4.79 27.01 12.81
N HIS A 194 -6.01 26.47 12.93
CA HIS A 194 -6.83 26.53 14.15
C HIS A 194 -6.83 25.24 14.97
N ALA A 195 -6.21 24.15 14.50
CA ALA A 195 -6.17 22.89 15.25
C ALA A 195 -4.90 22.82 16.12
N PRO A 196 -4.98 22.26 17.35
CA PRO A 196 -3.80 22.04 18.17
C PRO A 196 -2.81 21.11 17.45
N PRO A 197 -1.50 21.31 17.66
CA PRO A 197 -0.48 20.49 17.02
C PRO A 197 -0.51 19.06 17.59
N ASN A 198 -1.20 18.16 16.90
CA ASN A 198 -1.15 16.73 17.19
C ASN A 198 -0.01 16.09 16.39
N THR A 199 1.04 15.65 17.08
CA THR A 199 2.12 14.83 16.49
C THR A 199 1.70 13.36 16.53
N ILE A 200 1.60 12.75 15.35
CA ILE A 200 1.34 11.31 15.22
C ILE A 200 2.68 10.58 15.20
N SER A 201 2.79 9.53 16.01
CA SER A 201 3.94 8.63 15.95
C SER A 201 3.88 7.81 14.67
N LEU A 202 4.92 7.90 13.85
CA LEU A 202 5.07 7.04 12.67
C LEU A 202 5.83 5.79 13.09
N PRO A 203 5.39 4.59 12.68
CA PRO A 203 6.13 3.37 12.95
C PRO A 203 7.48 3.43 12.24
N ASP A 204 8.46 2.79 12.86
CA ASP A 204 9.73 2.56 12.18
C ASP A 204 9.57 1.56 11.02
N PHE A 205 10.67 1.29 10.29
CA PHE A 205 10.60 0.37 9.15
C PHE A 205 10.22 -1.06 9.55
N ALA A 206 10.73 -1.56 10.68
CA ALA A 206 10.48 -2.93 11.12
C ALA A 206 9.01 -3.08 11.56
N GLU A 207 8.51 -2.14 12.36
CA GLU A 207 7.11 -2.07 12.77
C GLU A 207 6.17 -1.95 11.56
N ALA A 208 6.50 -1.08 10.60
CA ALA A 208 5.72 -0.91 9.38
C ALA A 208 5.67 -2.22 8.55
N MET A 209 6.79 -2.93 8.42
CA MET A 209 6.83 -4.20 7.69
C MET A 209 6.07 -5.32 8.40
N GLN A 210 6.06 -5.35 9.74
CA GLN A 210 5.23 -6.26 10.52
C GLN A 210 3.73 -5.98 10.31
N GLN A 211 3.34 -4.69 10.30
CA GLN A 211 1.96 -4.28 10.04
C GLN A 211 1.51 -4.65 8.62
N VAL A 212 2.36 -4.46 7.61
CA VAL A 212 2.10 -4.95 6.24
C VAL A 212 1.90 -6.47 6.22
N ASP A 213 2.77 -7.23 6.92
CA ASP A 213 2.68 -8.69 6.97
C ASP A 213 1.39 -9.18 7.64
N SER A 214 0.95 -8.52 8.71
CA SER A 214 -0.31 -8.77 9.40
C SER A 214 -1.51 -8.55 8.46
N ILE A 215 -1.57 -7.40 7.77
CA ILE A 215 -2.65 -7.12 6.80
C ILE A 215 -2.67 -8.18 5.68
N LEU A 216 -1.50 -8.59 5.18
CA LEU A 216 -1.41 -9.62 4.14
C LEU A 216 -1.86 -11.00 4.65
N LYS A 217 -1.56 -11.35 5.90
CA LYS A 217 -2.05 -12.59 6.54
C LYS A 217 -3.58 -12.57 6.65
N ASP A 218 -4.15 -11.46 7.10
CA ASP A 218 -5.59 -11.30 7.20
C ASP A 218 -6.26 -11.45 5.83
N MET A 219 -5.72 -10.76 4.80
CA MET A 219 -6.19 -10.87 3.42
C MET A 219 -6.14 -12.31 2.88
N LEU A 220 -5.13 -13.11 3.24
CA LEU A 220 -5.08 -14.52 2.85
C LEU A 220 -6.17 -15.34 3.54
N SER A 221 -6.50 -15.01 4.80
CA SER A 221 -7.58 -15.68 5.53
C SER A 221 -8.95 -15.38 4.90
N PHE A 222 -9.16 -14.17 4.37
CA PHE A 222 -10.45 -13.71 3.83
C PHE A 222 -10.99 -14.56 2.67
N VAL A 223 -10.12 -15.24 1.93
CA VAL A 223 -10.50 -16.00 0.74
C VAL A 223 -11.50 -17.12 1.03
N VAL A 224 -11.46 -17.71 2.24
CA VAL A 224 -12.33 -18.84 2.62
C VAL A 224 -13.63 -18.40 3.30
N TRP A 225 -13.81 -17.13 3.61
CA TRP A 225 -14.97 -16.66 4.37
C TRP A 225 -16.31 -16.89 3.66
N PRO A 226 -16.42 -16.71 2.33
CA PRO A 226 -17.64 -17.06 1.61
C PRO A 226 -17.96 -18.56 1.58
N GLU A 227 -17.07 -19.43 2.05
CA GLU A 227 -17.29 -20.89 2.11
C GLU A 227 -17.97 -21.32 3.42
N TYR A 228 -18.16 -20.43 4.40
CA TYR A 228 -18.90 -20.75 5.61
C TYR A 228 -20.41 -20.80 5.35
N GLU A 229 -20.96 -22.01 5.28
CA GLU A 229 -22.39 -22.24 4.96
C GLU A 229 -23.34 -22.12 6.18
N THR A 230 -22.81 -22.01 7.40
CA THR A 230 -23.64 -21.96 8.63
C THR A 230 -23.31 -20.74 9.49
N ILE A 231 -24.35 -20.13 10.07
CA ILE A 231 -24.21 -19.00 10.99
C ILE A 231 -23.30 -19.32 12.19
N PRO A 232 -23.39 -20.49 12.87
CA PRO A 232 -22.49 -20.80 13.98
C PRO A 232 -21.02 -20.85 13.56
N ALA A 233 -20.70 -21.46 12.41
CA ALA A 233 -19.33 -21.50 11.91
C ALA A 233 -18.82 -20.10 11.56
N LEU A 234 -19.66 -19.26 10.94
CA LEU A 234 -19.32 -17.87 10.64
C LEU A 234 -19.04 -17.07 11.93
N LEU A 235 -19.92 -17.15 12.92
CA LEU A 235 -19.77 -16.44 14.20
C LEU A 235 -18.53 -16.90 14.98
N GLU A 236 -18.26 -18.21 15.03
CA GLU A 236 -17.06 -18.73 15.70
C GLU A 236 -15.78 -18.19 15.06
N ASN A 237 -15.73 -18.12 13.72
CA ASN A 237 -14.58 -17.58 13.01
C ASN A 237 -14.50 -16.04 13.10
N LEU A 238 -15.63 -15.34 13.20
CA LEU A 238 -15.67 -13.90 13.52
C LEU A 238 -15.08 -13.61 14.89
N VAL A 239 -15.42 -14.40 15.91
CA VAL A 239 -14.84 -14.25 17.26
C VAL A 239 -13.33 -14.48 17.20
N LYS A 240 -12.88 -15.59 16.58
CA LYS A 240 -11.44 -15.87 16.42
C LYS A 240 -10.71 -14.76 15.69
N PHE A 241 -11.31 -14.18 14.65
CA PHE A 241 -10.73 -13.06 13.94
C PHE A 241 -10.68 -11.81 14.81
N SER A 242 -11.75 -11.50 15.56
CA SER A 242 -11.78 -10.37 16.48
C SER A 242 -10.72 -10.49 17.59
N ASP A 243 -10.48 -11.70 18.11
CA ASP A 243 -9.48 -11.99 19.14
C ASP A 243 -8.03 -11.73 18.67
N THR A 244 -7.80 -11.61 17.36
CA THR A 244 -6.49 -11.22 16.81
C THR A 244 -6.24 -9.71 16.79
N GLU A 245 -7.19 -8.91 17.30
CA GLU A 245 -7.15 -7.45 17.27
C GLU A 245 -6.86 -6.87 15.87
N PRO A 246 -7.67 -7.23 14.85
CA PRO A 246 -7.37 -6.93 13.47
C PRO A 246 -7.43 -5.42 13.20
N SER A 247 -6.57 -4.97 12.30
CA SER A 247 -6.52 -3.57 11.88
C SER A 247 -7.89 -3.09 11.38
N ILE A 248 -8.14 -1.78 11.48
CA ILE A 248 -9.37 -1.17 10.94
C ILE A 248 -9.56 -1.48 9.45
N VAL A 249 -8.48 -1.54 8.68
CA VAL A 249 -8.49 -1.93 7.27
C VAL A 249 -8.92 -3.39 7.10
N SER A 250 -8.38 -4.30 7.91
CA SER A 250 -8.73 -5.72 7.91
C SER A 250 -10.20 -5.94 8.30
N ARG A 251 -10.67 -5.28 9.36
CA ARG A 251 -12.08 -5.29 9.81
C ARG A 251 -13.02 -4.79 8.71
N SER A 252 -12.71 -3.62 8.14
CA SER A 252 -13.52 -3.00 7.10
C SER A 252 -13.57 -3.88 5.84
N ARG A 253 -12.43 -4.47 5.44
CA ARG A 253 -12.38 -5.39 4.30
C ARG A 253 -13.27 -6.61 4.56
N LEU A 254 -13.13 -7.28 5.70
CA LEU A 254 -13.92 -8.45 6.01
C LEU A 254 -15.42 -8.12 6.02
N TYR A 255 -15.80 -7.01 6.67
CA TYR A 255 -17.19 -6.55 6.71
C TYR A 255 -17.77 -6.35 5.30
N ARG A 256 -17.03 -5.72 4.40
CA ARG A 256 -17.46 -5.55 3.00
C ARG A 256 -17.54 -6.84 2.21
N MET A 257 -16.80 -7.88 2.60
CA MET A 257 -16.92 -9.20 1.95
C MET A 257 -18.15 -9.96 2.44
N LEU A 258 -18.53 -9.79 3.70
CA LEU A 258 -19.72 -10.42 4.28
C LEU A 258 -21.02 -9.75 3.81
N LEU A 259 -20.98 -8.46 3.52
CA LEU A 259 -22.11 -7.73 2.94
C LEU A 259 -22.09 -7.79 1.40
N SER A 260 -23.01 -8.54 0.82
CA SER A 260 -23.31 -8.50 -0.62
C SER A 260 -24.71 -7.94 -0.81
N ASN A 261 -24.85 -6.80 -1.50
CA ASN A 261 -26.14 -6.14 -1.74
C ASN A 261 -26.98 -5.88 -0.47
N ASN A 262 -26.37 -5.38 0.60
CA ASN A 262 -27.02 -5.13 1.90
C ASN A 262 -27.68 -6.37 2.54
N LYS A 263 -27.21 -7.56 2.17
CA LYS A 263 -27.55 -8.81 2.83
C LYS A 263 -26.28 -9.46 3.34
N ILE A 264 -26.32 -9.85 4.61
CA ILE A 264 -25.40 -10.88 5.10
C ILE A 264 -25.80 -12.15 4.35
N TRP A 265 -24.82 -12.85 3.79
CA TRP A 265 -25.04 -14.20 3.27
C TRP A 265 -25.80 -15.08 4.28
#